data_AF-A0A958Z689-F1
#
_entry.id   AF-A0A958Z689-F1
#
_cell.length_a   1.000
_cell.length_b   1.000
_cell.length_c   1.000
_cell.angle_alpha   90.00
_cell.angle_beta   90.00
_cell.angle_gamma   90.00
#
_symmetry.space_group_name_H-M   'P 1'
#
loop_
_entity.id
_entity.type
_entity.pdbx_description
1 polymer ?
#
loop_
_entity_poly.entity_id
_entity_poly.type
_entity_poly.pdbx_seq_one_letter_code
_entity_poly.pdbx_strand_id
1 'polypeptide(L)'
;MKKIFTLFSIMTFFGIGNAQVSFTSAPISTTGAERAAVDMNGDFLDDLVSVTENNIQIYYQQPNGSFVLRNIATSFADNLPSWSLAAADYDKNGKTDLLYAGGNGVTFMKANNSDGYDEISFPQYVFSQRSNFVDINNDGHLDAFVCHDVAPSVYYINNGDGTFTFHQGDIGDYPTGGNYGSVWVDYDNDGDMDCFIAKCNVNGDVNERSENQLYQNDGAGNFVEVGEAAGLKDNMQTWSSAWADFDNDGDLDVFIGSSSGSFTHKLNINNGDGTFTDISASTGIHALTTTGIENCTYDFNNDGYADILSNGNILLNNGDLTFSLIPFALPNNNGSLGDLNNDGFIDSFTGENIYYNDANSNHWITLNTIGVESNINGIGARITITSALGTQIREVRSGEGFKYMSTLNTHFGVGSDTEITTLTINWPSGIVDVLENVAVDQVISVVEGSTVLGLDENMVRNLILYPNPTEDILNLGDLTDFTNPEYSIFDIQGKKVMDARLDSNAINVSNLATGNYILKIHDNNTLKSQRFIKK
;
A
#
# COMPACT_ATOMS: atom_id res chain seq x y z
N MET A 1 -3.95 38.71 -66.34
CA MET A 1 -3.31 37.75 -65.41
C MET A 1 -3.82 38.05 -64.00
N LYS A 2 -4.83 37.31 -63.53
CA LYS A 2 -5.26 37.31 -62.13
C LYS A 2 -4.42 36.25 -61.41
N LYS A 3 -3.65 36.65 -60.39
CA LYS A 3 -2.95 35.71 -59.50
C LYS A 3 -3.86 35.41 -58.32
N ILE A 4 -4.27 34.16 -58.20
CA ILE A 4 -4.95 33.59 -57.04
C ILE A 4 -3.86 33.30 -56.01
N PHE A 5 -3.97 33.89 -54.82
CA PHE A 5 -3.20 33.49 -53.65
C PHE A 5 -4.07 32.54 -52.84
N THR A 6 -3.69 31.27 -52.80
CA THR A 6 -4.28 30.28 -51.90
C THR A 6 -3.58 30.40 -50.54
N LEU A 7 -4.32 30.80 -49.51
CA LEU A 7 -3.84 30.76 -48.12
C LEU A 7 -3.88 29.29 -47.67
N PHE A 8 -2.72 28.68 -47.44
CA PHE A 8 -2.62 27.43 -46.67
C PHE A 8 -2.69 27.79 -45.18
N SER A 9 -3.77 27.43 -44.52
CA SER A 9 -3.84 27.42 -43.05
C SER A 9 -3.10 26.17 -42.57
N ILE A 10 -1.96 26.36 -41.92
CA ILE A 10 -1.29 25.30 -41.16
C ILE A 10 -2.05 25.20 -39.84
N MET A 11 -2.91 24.19 -39.72
CA MET A 11 -3.36 23.71 -38.42
C MET A 11 -2.18 22.99 -37.78
N THR A 12 -1.52 23.66 -36.83
CA THR A 12 -0.66 22.98 -35.86
C THR A 12 -1.56 22.17 -34.94
N PHE A 13 -1.58 20.85 -35.11
CA PHE A 13 -1.99 19.94 -34.05
C PHE A 13 -0.99 20.12 -32.89
N PHE A 14 -1.44 20.67 -31.77
CA PHE A 14 -0.79 20.39 -30.49
C PHE A 14 -1.16 18.95 -30.16
N GLY A 15 -0.26 18.01 -30.48
CA GLY A 15 -0.26 16.76 -29.76
C GLY A 15 0.09 17.10 -28.32
N ILE A 16 -0.82 16.83 -27.40
CA ILE A 16 -0.47 16.68 -26.00
C ILE A 16 0.43 15.43 -26.01
N GLY A 17 1.74 15.64 -26.04
CA GLY A 17 2.68 14.54 -25.89
C GLY A 17 2.53 14.11 -24.44
N ASN A 18 1.99 12.90 -24.21
CA ASN A 18 2.12 12.25 -22.91
C ASN A 18 3.60 12.35 -22.52
N ALA A 19 3.88 12.89 -21.34
CA ALA A 19 5.22 12.87 -20.79
C ALA A 19 5.63 11.40 -20.74
N GLN A 20 6.60 11.03 -21.56
CA GLN A 20 7.07 9.65 -21.64
C GLN A 20 7.87 9.36 -20.38
N VAL A 21 7.42 8.43 -19.55
CA VAL A 21 8.23 7.90 -18.44
C VAL A 21 9.44 7.19 -19.05
N SER A 22 10.64 7.56 -18.59
CA SER A 22 11.90 6.93 -18.97
C SER A 22 12.85 6.89 -17.78
N PHE A 23 13.84 6.01 -17.87
CA PHE A 23 14.78 5.78 -16.79
C PHE A 23 16.24 5.88 -17.25
N THR A 24 17.05 6.57 -16.47
CA THR A 24 18.50 6.60 -16.60
C THR A 24 19.13 5.59 -15.63
N SER A 25 19.84 4.60 -16.17
CA SER A 25 20.54 3.59 -15.37
C SER A 25 21.89 4.09 -14.84
N ALA A 26 22.18 3.81 -13.57
CA ALA A 26 23.49 4.00 -12.94
C ALA A 26 23.96 2.71 -12.26
N PRO A 27 25.21 2.27 -12.46
CA PRO A 27 25.70 1.04 -11.87
C PRO A 27 25.94 1.19 -10.36
N ILE A 28 25.69 0.12 -9.60
CA ILE A 28 26.00 0.00 -8.18
C ILE A 28 26.59 -1.39 -7.88
N SER A 29 27.64 -1.46 -7.05
CA SER A 29 28.41 -2.71 -6.85
C SER A 29 27.84 -3.59 -5.73
N THR A 30 26.78 -4.33 -6.02
CA THR A 30 26.14 -5.21 -5.04
C THR A 30 26.76 -6.59 -4.97
N THR A 31 26.47 -7.32 -3.89
CA THR A 31 26.83 -8.73 -3.74
C THR A 31 25.68 -9.52 -3.17
N GLY A 32 25.40 -10.68 -3.76
CA GLY A 32 24.34 -11.57 -3.30
C GLY A 32 23.01 -11.28 -3.97
N ALA A 33 21.90 -11.38 -3.23
CA ALA A 33 20.57 -11.12 -3.75
C ALA A 33 20.17 -9.66 -3.49
N GLU A 34 19.97 -8.87 -4.54
CA GLU A 34 19.35 -7.54 -4.47
C GLU A 34 17.84 -7.71 -4.26
N ARG A 35 17.32 -7.21 -3.14
CA ARG A 35 15.95 -7.56 -2.72
C ARG A 35 15.14 -6.42 -2.15
N ALA A 36 15.76 -5.32 -1.70
CA ALA A 36 15.00 -4.24 -1.10
C ALA A 36 15.48 -2.84 -1.49
N ALA A 37 14.52 -1.93 -1.56
CA ALA A 37 14.65 -0.49 -1.48
C ALA A 37 13.72 -0.04 -0.34
N VAL A 38 14.27 0.21 0.85
CA VAL A 38 13.49 0.55 2.06
C VAL A 38 14.42 1.21 3.07
N ASP A 39 13.92 2.17 3.85
CA ASP A 39 14.68 2.76 4.97
C ASP A 39 15.14 1.69 5.96
N MET A 40 16.45 1.63 6.22
CA MET A 40 17.06 0.67 7.15
C MET A 40 17.52 1.29 8.47
N ASN A 41 17.51 2.62 8.58
CA ASN A 41 18.12 3.33 9.72
C ASN A 41 17.19 4.33 10.45
N GLY A 42 15.97 4.53 9.95
CA GLY A 42 14.96 5.40 10.56
C GLY A 42 15.13 6.88 10.21
N ASP A 43 15.88 7.21 9.15
CA ASP A 43 15.98 8.57 8.61
C ASP A 43 14.94 8.86 7.51
N PHE A 44 14.10 7.87 7.20
CA PHE A 44 13.04 7.85 6.21
C PHE A 44 13.50 8.00 4.75
N LEU A 45 14.78 7.80 4.48
CA LEU A 45 15.32 7.71 3.13
C LEU A 45 15.41 6.24 2.71
N ASP A 46 15.06 5.92 1.46
CA ASP A 46 15.06 4.54 1.00
C ASP A 46 16.47 4.02 0.76
N ASP A 47 16.86 2.99 1.50
CA ASP A 47 18.18 2.37 1.39
C ASP A 47 18.15 1.14 0.48
N LEU A 48 19.27 0.83 -0.18
CA LEU A 48 19.35 -0.35 -1.05
C LEU A 48 19.95 -1.52 -0.29
N VAL A 49 19.25 -2.66 -0.31
CA VAL A 49 19.65 -3.86 0.43
C VAL A 49 19.95 -5.00 -0.52
N SER A 50 21.16 -5.56 -0.37
CA SER A 50 21.55 -6.83 -0.96
C SER A 50 22.18 -7.75 0.08
N VAL A 51 21.98 -9.06 -0.07
CA VAL A 51 22.23 -10.01 1.02
C VAL A 51 22.96 -11.25 0.53
N THR A 52 23.94 -11.70 1.31
CA THR A 52 24.60 -13.00 1.16
C THR A 52 24.29 -13.88 2.38
N GLU A 53 24.87 -15.08 2.42
CA GLU A 53 24.71 -16.01 3.55
C GLU A 53 25.19 -15.46 4.89
N ASN A 54 26.11 -14.50 4.90
CA ASN A 54 26.76 -14.00 6.12
C ASN A 54 27.05 -12.49 6.09
N ASN A 55 26.38 -11.74 5.21
CA ASN A 55 26.53 -10.29 5.11
C ASN A 55 25.25 -9.65 4.60
N ILE A 56 24.88 -8.54 5.22
CA ILE A 56 23.88 -7.61 4.73
C ILE A 56 24.62 -6.37 4.23
N GLN A 57 24.52 -6.11 2.94
CA GLN A 57 25.09 -4.94 2.29
C GLN A 57 23.97 -3.90 2.16
N ILE A 58 24.14 -2.77 2.85
CA ILE A 58 23.20 -1.66 2.84
C ILE A 58 23.89 -0.45 2.21
N TYR A 59 23.24 0.14 1.23
CA TYR A 59 23.61 1.44 0.71
C TYR A 59 22.68 2.46 1.33
N TYR A 60 23.20 3.19 2.31
CA TYR A 60 22.42 4.23 2.98
C TYR A 60 22.26 5.43 2.07
N GLN A 61 21.02 5.76 1.72
CA GLN A 61 20.74 6.97 0.97
C GLN A 61 21.10 8.19 1.84
N GLN A 62 21.53 9.26 1.20
CA GLN A 62 21.86 10.52 1.85
C GLN A 62 20.91 11.60 1.34
N PRO A 63 20.66 12.69 2.08
CA PRO A 63 19.70 13.74 1.68
C PRO A 63 19.98 14.42 0.33
N ASN A 64 21.16 14.20 -0.26
CA ASN A 64 21.54 14.69 -1.59
C ASN A 64 21.36 13.65 -2.70
N GLY A 65 20.70 12.52 -2.43
CA GLY A 65 20.48 11.41 -3.36
C GLY A 65 21.69 10.50 -3.59
N SER A 66 22.80 10.70 -2.87
CA SER A 66 23.96 9.81 -2.95
C SER A 66 23.87 8.65 -1.96
N PHE A 67 24.66 7.60 -2.16
CA PHE A 67 24.64 6.41 -1.30
C PHE A 67 25.97 6.18 -0.58
N VAL A 68 25.90 5.78 0.69
CA VAL A 68 27.05 5.37 1.51
C VAL A 68 26.95 3.88 1.81
N LEU A 69 27.92 3.12 1.30
CA LEU A 69 27.95 1.68 1.50
C LEU A 69 28.35 1.29 2.92
N ARG A 70 27.57 0.40 3.53
CA ARG A 70 27.93 -0.37 4.73
C ARG A 70 27.81 -1.86 4.47
N ASN A 71 28.85 -2.60 4.86
CA ASN A 71 28.80 -4.05 4.93
C ASN A 71 28.66 -4.46 6.39
N ILE A 72 27.59 -5.21 6.68
CA ILE A 72 27.28 -5.69 8.01
C ILE A 72 27.45 -7.21 7.99
N ALA A 73 28.55 -7.68 8.57
CA ALA A 73 28.77 -9.11 8.73
C ALA A 73 27.75 -9.68 9.72
N THR A 74 27.16 -10.83 9.38
CA THR A 74 26.16 -11.52 10.19
C THR A 74 26.62 -12.94 10.51
N SER A 75 25.92 -13.60 11.45
CA SER A 75 25.93 -15.07 11.44
C SER A 75 25.38 -15.59 10.12
N PHE A 76 25.67 -16.86 9.84
CA PHE A 76 25.08 -17.52 8.68
C PHE A 76 23.56 -17.52 8.81
N ALA A 77 22.85 -17.00 7.80
CA ALA A 77 21.42 -17.16 7.70
C ALA A 77 21.10 -18.62 7.37
N ASP A 78 20.25 -19.27 8.17
CA ASP A 78 19.85 -20.65 7.89
C ASP A 78 19.07 -20.76 6.57
N ASN A 79 18.30 -19.72 6.22
CA ASN A 79 17.56 -19.60 4.97
C ASN A 79 17.81 -18.25 4.29
N LEU A 80 18.26 -18.29 3.04
CA LEU A 80 18.43 -17.10 2.19
C LEU A 80 17.11 -16.66 1.54
N PRO A 81 16.92 -15.35 1.23
CA PRO A 81 15.74 -14.82 0.54
C PRO A 81 15.79 -15.12 -0.97
N SER A 82 15.82 -16.41 -1.27
CA SER A 82 15.84 -16.94 -2.64
C SER A 82 14.53 -16.66 -3.38
N TRP A 83 13.41 -16.53 -2.64
CA TRP A 83 12.09 -16.28 -3.20
C TRP A 83 11.51 -14.94 -2.79
N SER A 84 11.59 -14.57 -1.52
CA SER A 84 10.99 -13.34 -1.03
C SER A 84 11.81 -12.70 0.08
N LEU A 85 11.69 -11.38 0.18
CA LEU A 85 12.13 -10.59 1.30
C LEU A 85 11.00 -9.64 1.69
N ALA A 86 10.74 -9.52 2.98
CA ALA A 86 9.94 -8.45 3.57
C ALA A 86 10.78 -7.69 4.60
N ALA A 87 10.42 -6.44 4.87
CA ALA A 87 11.11 -5.60 5.82
C ALA A 87 10.12 -4.77 6.64
N ALA A 88 10.42 -4.61 7.93
CA ALA A 88 9.73 -3.73 8.86
C ALA A 88 10.50 -3.68 10.19
N ASP A 89 10.25 -2.70 11.05
CA ASP A 89 10.76 -2.65 12.42
C ASP A 89 9.76 -3.36 13.35
N TYR A 90 9.88 -4.68 13.48
CA TYR A 90 8.89 -5.48 14.21
C TYR A 90 9.09 -5.44 15.73
N ASP A 91 10.27 -5.04 16.21
CA ASP A 91 10.56 -4.90 17.63
C ASP A 91 10.57 -3.44 18.14
N LYS A 92 10.19 -2.49 17.28
CA LYS A 92 10.01 -1.06 17.55
C LYS A 92 11.28 -0.39 18.09
N ASN A 93 12.45 -0.76 17.56
CA ASN A 93 13.74 -0.22 18.00
C ASN A 93 14.26 0.98 17.18
N GLY A 94 13.51 1.37 16.15
CA GLY A 94 13.84 2.44 15.20
C GLY A 94 14.72 2.00 14.03
N LYS A 95 14.92 0.69 13.82
CA LYS A 95 15.70 0.13 12.71
C LYS A 95 14.94 -1.00 12.08
N THR A 96 15.04 -1.08 10.76
CA THR A 96 14.30 -2.08 9.98
C THR A 96 14.94 -3.46 10.09
N ASP A 97 14.11 -4.43 10.46
CA ASP A 97 14.39 -5.85 10.43
C ASP A 97 14.03 -6.46 9.06
N LEU A 98 14.60 -7.62 8.77
CA LEU A 98 14.36 -8.33 7.52
C LEU A 98 13.81 -9.73 7.77
N LEU A 99 12.87 -10.15 6.94
CA LEU A 99 12.37 -11.52 6.86
C LEU A 99 12.83 -12.14 5.56
N TYR A 100 13.72 -13.12 5.65
CA TYR A 100 14.16 -13.92 4.53
C TYR A 100 13.29 -15.15 4.41
N ALA A 101 12.69 -15.32 3.23
CA ALA A 101 11.85 -16.48 2.97
C ALA A 101 12.33 -17.21 1.71
N GLY A 102 12.62 -18.50 1.88
CA GLY A 102 13.29 -19.31 0.87
C GLY A 102 12.71 -20.71 0.71
N GLY A 103 13.49 -21.60 0.09
CA GLY A 103 13.03 -22.94 -0.27
C GLY A 103 12.90 -23.95 0.87
N ASN A 104 13.45 -23.67 2.06
CA ASN A 104 13.53 -24.63 3.17
C ASN A 104 13.08 -24.09 4.53
N GLY A 105 12.70 -22.82 4.62
CA GLY A 105 12.36 -22.16 5.86
C GLY A 105 12.42 -20.65 5.74
N VAL A 106 12.33 -20.01 6.89
CA VAL A 106 12.39 -18.55 7.05
C VAL A 106 13.49 -18.18 8.04
N THR A 107 14.07 -17.00 7.86
CA THR A 107 15.07 -16.43 8.76
C THR A 107 14.72 -14.98 9.01
N PHE A 108 14.54 -14.61 10.28
CA PHE A 108 14.45 -13.22 10.69
C PHE A 108 15.86 -12.71 10.95
N MET A 109 16.20 -11.60 10.32
CA MET A 109 17.40 -10.84 10.63
C MET A 109 16.95 -9.62 11.40
N LYS A 110 17.12 -9.67 12.71
CA LYS A 110 16.71 -8.59 13.61
C LYS A 110 17.81 -7.57 13.79
N ALA A 111 17.58 -6.32 13.42
CA ALA A 111 18.52 -5.23 13.67
C ALA A 111 18.73 -5.10 15.18
N ASN A 112 20.00 -4.97 15.61
CA ASN A 112 20.33 -4.86 17.02
C ASN A 112 20.95 -3.49 17.37
N ASN A 113 21.03 -3.23 18.67
CA ASN A 113 21.56 -1.96 19.20
C ASN A 113 23.05 -1.72 18.90
N SER A 114 23.77 -2.71 18.38
CA SER A 114 25.18 -2.58 17.96
C SER A 114 25.35 -2.35 16.45
N ASP A 115 24.27 -1.97 15.76
CA ASP A 115 24.20 -1.83 14.30
C ASP A 115 24.60 -3.11 13.55
N GLY A 116 24.31 -4.26 14.15
CA GLY A 116 24.40 -5.58 13.52
C GLY A 116 23.02 -6.22 13.39
N TYR A 117 23.01 -7.48 12.98
CA TYR A 117 21.79 -8.29 12.91
C TYR A 117 21.93 -9.58 13.71
N ASP A 118 20.91 -9.87 14.50
CA ASP A 118 20.74 -11.15 15.18
C ASP A 118 19.87 -12.05 14.30
N GLU A 119 20.37 -13.25 14.01
CA GLU A 119 19.67 -14.24 13.19
C GLU A 119 18.73 -15.08 14.07
N ILE A 120 17.50 -15.26 13.61
CA ILE A 120 16.47 -16.05 14.28
C ILE A 120 15.76 -16.91 13.22
N SER A 121 16.01 -18.21 13.25
CA SER A 121 15.35 -19.18 12.38
C SER A 121 14.56 -20.21 13.16
N PHE A 122 13.58 -20.79 12.46
CA PHE A 122 12.64 -21.74 13.01
C PHE A 122 12.80 -23.12 12.35
N PRO A 123 12.60 -24.24 13.07
CA PRO A 123 12.85 -25.58 12.56
C PRO A 123 11.82 -26.05 11.51
N GLN A 124 10.73 -25.31 11.32
CA GLN A 124 9.65 -25.66 10.41
C GLN A 124 10.13 -25.52 8.96
N TYR A 125 9.82 -26.55 8.16
CA TYR A 125 9.99 -26.47 6.72
C TYR A 125 8.96 -25.52 6.14
N VAL A 126 9.42 -24.56 5.34
CA VAL A 126 8.59 -23.65 4.56
C VAL A 126 9.19 -23.55 3.16
N PHE A 127 8.40 -23.89 2.14
CA PHE A 127 8.75 -23.57 0.77
C PHE A 127 8.06 -22.27 0.40
N SER A 128 8.73 -21.16 0.70
CA SER A 128 8.21 -19.82 0.55
C SER A 128 8.13 -19.40 -0.92
N GLN A 129 7.08 -18.64 -1.23
CA GLN A 129 6.96 -17.90 -2.49
C GLN A 129 6.79 -16.38 -2.28
N ARG A 130 6.16 -15.97 -1.17
CA ARG A 130 6.02 -14.56 -0.74
C ARG A 130 5.99 -14.46 0.77
N SER A 131 6.55 -13.39 1.32
CA SER A 131 6.42 -13.00 2.72
C SER A 131 6.00 -11.55 2.89
N ASN A 132 5.36 -11.24 4.01
CA ASN A 132 4.87 -9.92 4.41
C ASN A 132 5.08 -9.72 5.92
N PHE A 133 5.28 -8.46 6.34
CA PHE A 133 4.97 -8.05 7.70
C PHE A 133 3.58 -7.40 7.73
N VAL A 134 2.78 -7.75 8.73
CA VAL A 134 1.43 -7.21 8.93
C VAL A 134 1.03 -7.47 10.39
N ASP A 135 0.20 -6.62 10.97
CA ASP A 135 -0.39 -6.86 12.29
C ASP A 135 -1.69 -7.67 12.11
N ILE A 136 -1.61 -9.01 12.24
CA ILE A 136 -2.71 -9.92 11.85
C ILE A 136 -3.84 -9.88 12.89
N ASN A 137 -3.48 -9.69 14.16
CA ASN A 137 -4.39 -9.74 15.29
C ASN A 137 -4.73 -8.34 15.87
N ASN A 138 -4.28 -7.28 15.21
CA ASN A 138 -4.45 -5.86 15.57
C ASN A 138 -4.04 -5.56 17.03
N ASP A 139 -2.90 -6.12 17.45
CA ASP A 139 -2.37 -5.94 18.81
C ASP A 139 -1.27 -4.86 18.90
N GLY A 140 -0.94 -4.24 17.77
CA GLY A 140 0.08 -3.21 17.64
C GLY A 140 1.47 -3.76 17.36
N HIS A 141 1.67 -5.07 17.30
CA HIS A 141 2.93 -5.72 16.94
C HIS A 141 2.87 -6.29 15.52
N LEU A 142 3.96 -6.14 14.76
CA LEU A 142 4.03 -6.75 13.44
C LEU A 142 4.30 -8.24 13.56
N ASP A 143 3.42 -9.00 12.92
CA ASP A 143 3.54 -10.42 12.66
C ASP A 143 4.18 -10.65 11.28
N ALA A 144 4.57 -11.89 11.02
CA ALA A 144 5.05 -12.30 9.71
C ALA A 144 4.13 -13.33 9.09
N PHE A 145 3.70 -13.09 7.85
CA PHE A 145 2.96 -14.04 7.04
C PHE A 145 3.84 -14.57 5.90
N VAL A 146 3.78 -15.87 5.61
CA VAL A 146 4.58 -16.50 4.56
C VAL A 146 3.74 -17.51 3.77
N CYS A 147 3.60 -17.24 2.48
CA CYS A 147 2.98 -18.15 1.52
C CYS A 147 3.78 -19.43 1.38
N HIS A 148 3.12 -20.58 1.45
CA HIS A 148 3.75 -21.90 1.27
C HIS A 148 3.25 -22.63 0.00
N ASP A 149 4.17 -23.02 -0.89
CA ASP A 149 3.81 -23.64 -2.17
C ASP A 149 3.23 -25.06 -2.02
N VAL A 150 3.71 -25.85 -1.06
CA VAL A 150 3.39 -27.29 -0.97
C VAL A 150 2.62 -27.68 0.28
N ALA A 151 2.18 -26.72 1.07
CA ALA A 151 1.34 -26.91 2.26
C ALA A 151 0.57 -25.61 2.55
N PRO A 152 -0.32 -25.58 3.56
CA PRO A 152 -0.91 -24.34 4.03
C PRO A 152 0.13 -23.27 4.35
N SER A 153 -0.24 -22.00 4.11
CA SER A 153 0.59 -20.86 4.50
C SER A 153 0.86 -20.86 6.00
N VAL A 154 1.95 -20.20 6.39
CA VAL A 154 2.39 -20.12 7.78
C VAL A 154 2.44 -18.67 8.22
N TYR A 155 2.29 -18.45 9.52
CA TYR A 155 2.47 -17.13 10.10
C TYR A 155 3.06 -17.22 11.50
N TYR A 156 3.69 -16.14 11.91
CA TYR A 156 4.41 -16.02 13.17
C TYR A 156 3.85 -14.81 13.90
N ILE A 157 3.05 -15.06 14.93
CA ILE A 157 2.47 -14.01 15.77
C ILE A 157 3.53 -13.50 16.74
N ASN A 158 3.83 -12.21 16.69
CA ASN A 158 4.79 -11.55 17.54
C ASN A 158 4.16 -11.27 18.92
N ASN A 159 4.65 -11.94 19.96
CA ASN A 159 4.06 -11.82 21.29
C ASN A 159 4.43 -10.50 22.03
N GLY A 160 5.13 -9.58 21.37
CA GLY A 160 5.58 -8.29 21.93
C GLY A 160 6.73 -8.39 22.94
N ASP A 161 7.19 -9.60 23.27
CA ASP A 161 8.29 -9.87 24.20
C ASP A 161 9.57 -10.40 23.51
N GLY A 162 9.61 -10.28 22.18
CA GLY A 162 10.71 -10.77 21.34
C GLY A 162 10.61 -12.27 21.02
N THR A 163 9.48 -12.92 21.33
CA THR A 163 9.19 -14.29 20.91
C THR A 163 8.07 -14.33 19.88
N PHE A 164 8.05 -15.38 19.05
CA PHE A 164 7.00 -15.62 18.07
C PHE A 164 6.25 -16.92 18.37
N THR A 165 4.94 -16.90 18.13
CA THR A 165 4.09 -18.08 18.12
C THR A 165 3.86 -18.53 16.68
N PHE A 166 4.26 -19.75 16.35
CA PHE A 166 4.09 -20.33 15.01
C PHE A 166 2.69 -20.88 14.79
N HIS A 167 2.12 -20.57 13.64
CA HIS A 167 0.86 -21.09 13.14
C HIS A 167 0.98 -21.54 11.68
N GLN A 168 0.10 -22.46 11.28
CA GLN A 168 0.00 -22.95 9.91
C GLN A 168 -1.46 -23.31 9.61
N GLY A 169 -1.97 -22.82 8.48
CA GLY A 169 -3.39 -22.92 8.14
C GLY A 169 -4.14 -21.61 8.38
N ASP A 170 -5.46 -21.73 8.54
CA ASP A 170 -6.45 -20.65 8.64
C ASP A 170 -6.53 -19.77 7.37
N ILE A 171 -5.44 -19.12 7.00
CA ILE A 171 -5.27 -18.35 5.77
C ILE A 171 -4.41 -19.17 4.79
N GLY A 172 -4.90 -19.38 3.57
CA GLY A 172 -4.24 -20.25 2.58
C GLY A 172 -4.22 -21.74 2.98
N ASP A 173 -5.26 -22.20 3.69
CA ASP A 173 -5.36 -23.52 4.35
C ASP A 173 -5.65 -24.71 3.41
N TYR A 174 -5.08 -24.70 2.21
CA TYR A 174 -5.21 -25.83 1.31
C TYR A 174 -4.07 -26.84 1.56
N PRO A 175 -4.35 -28.13 1.87
CA PRO A 175 -3.31 -29.08 2.30
C PRO A 175 -2.17 -29.31 1.30
N THR A 176 -2.42 -29.11 0.01
CA THR A 176 -1.41 -29.24 -1.05
C THR A 176 -0.74 -27.92 -1.41
N GLY A 177 -1.07 -26.81 -0.72
CA GLY A 177 -0.53 -25.47 -0.91
C GLY A 177 -1.02 -24.76 -2.17
N GLY A 178 -0.08 -24.27 -2.95
CA GLY A 178 -0.29 -23.41 -4.12
C GLY A 178 -0.32 -21.93 -3.81
N ASN A 179 0.14 -21.51 -2.63
CA ASN A 179 0.18 -20.10 -2.22
C ASN A 179 1.47 -19.47 -2.77
N TYR A 180 1.35 -18.56 -3.75
CA TYR A 180 2.49 -17.99 -4.48
C TYR A 180 2.74 -16.52 -4.15
N GLY A 181 1.68 -15.74 -3.99
CA GLY A 181 1.75 -14.33 -3.63
C GLY A 181 0.71 -14.02 -2.57
N SER A 182 1.02 -13.06 -1.72
CA SER A 182 0.10 -12.49 -0.75
C SER A 182 0.24 -10.97 -0.77
N VAL A 183 -0.90 -10.29 -0.78
CA VAL A 183 -1.00 -8.84 -0.57
C VAL A 183 -2.01 -8.63 0.54
N TRP A 184 -1.60 -7.87 1.55
CA TRP A 184 -2.47 -7.45 2.64
C TRP A 184 -3.05 -6.08 2.31
N VAL A 185 -4.36 -5.97 2.31
CA VAL A 185 -5.12 -4.82 1.78
C VAL A 185 -6.45 -4.71 2.50
N ASP A 186 -6.93 -3.50 2.79
CA ASP A 186 -8.27 -3.26 3.35
C ASP A 186 -9.19 -3.05 2.13
N TYR A 187 -9.78 -4.12 1.58
CA TYR A 187 -10.46 -4.02 0.29
C TYR A 187 -11.90 -3.53 0.41
N ASP A 188 -12.50 -3.58 1.60
CA ASP A 188 -13.88 -3.16 1.85
C ASP A 188 -14.01 -1.90 2.72
N ASN A 189 -12.87 -1.27 3.02
CA ASN A 189 -12.72 0.01 3.72
C ASN A 189 -13.24 -0.02 5.16
N ASP A 190 -13.21 -1.18 5.81
CA ASP A 190 -13.64 -1.33 7.20
C ASP A 190 -12.53 -1.03 8.22
N GLY A 191 -11.29 -0.90 7.74
CA GLY A 191 -10.11 -0.55 8.52
C GLY A 191 -9.34 -1.76 9.08
N ASP A 192 -9.76 -2.98 8.74
CA ASP A 192 -9.07 -4.21 9.09
C ASP A 192 -8.31 -4.78 7.88
N MET A 193 -7.16 -5.41 8.13
CA MET A 193 -6.34 -5.92 7.03
C MET A 193 -6.83 -7.27 6.52
N ASP A 194 -7.27 -7.32 5.26
CA ASP A 194 -7.61 -8.54 4.53
C ASP A 194 -6.39 -9.12 3.81
N CYS A 195 -6.53 -10.35 3.29
CA CYS A 195 -5.44 -11.02 2.58
C CYS A 195 -5.90 -11.62 1.25
N PHE A 196 -5.37 -11.09 0.14
CA PHE A 196 -5.46 -11.75 -1.16
C PHE A 196 -4.30 -12.74 -1.34
N ILE A 197 -4.62 -13.98 -1.73
CA ILE A 197 -3.63 -15.00 -2.06
C ILE A 197 -3.69 -15.32 -3.55
N ALA A 198 -2.59 -15.03 -4.24
CA ALA A 198 -2.33 -15.47 -5.60
C ALA A 198 -1.96 -16.96 -5.60
N LYS A 199 -2.66 -17.73 -6.45
CA LYS A 199 -2.58 -19.19 -6.44
C LYS A 199 -2.01 -19.73 -7.74
N CYS A 200 -1.19 -20.77 -7.62
CA CYS A 200 -0.61 -21.44 -8.78
C CYS A 200 -0.54 -22.97 -8.61
N ASN A 201 -0.73 -23.66 -9.72
CA ASN A 201 -0.41 -25.07 -9.86
C ASN A 201 0.53 -25.28 -11.05
N VAL A 202 1.80 -25.53 -10.76
CA VAL A 202 2.88 -25.74 -11.76
C VAL A 202 2.64 -26.98 -12.63
N ASN A 203 1.86 -27.96 -12.15
CA ASN A 203 1.55 -29.16 -12.92
C ASN A 203 0.42 -28.95 -13.93
N GLY A 204 -0.22 -27.78 -13.96
CA GLY A 204 -1.29 -27.46 -14.90
C GLY A 204 -2.63 -28.13 -14.60
N ASP A 205 -2.73 -28.89 -13.50
CA ASP A 205 -4.02 -29.43 -13.06
C ASP A 205 -4.87 -28.29 -12.49
N VAL A 206 -5.98 -27.97 -13.15
CA VAL A 206 -6.98 -27.05 -12.61
C VAL A 206 -7.71 -27.77 -11.47
N ASN A 207 -7.51 -27.32 -10.24
CA ASN A 207 -8.17 -27.81 -9.03
C ASN A 207 -8.31 -26.67 -8.00
N GLU A 208 -8.94 -26.94 -6.86
CA GLU A 208 -9.19 -25.94 -5.82
C GLU A 208 -7.89 -25.28 -5.28
N ARG A 209 -6.71 -25.92 -5.42
CA ARG A 209 -5.42 -25.29 -5.09
C ARG A 209 -5.00 -24.20 -6.09
N SER A 210 -5.53 -24.22 -7.31
CA SER A 210 -5.17 -23.24 -8.36
C SER A 210 -6.05 -21.99 -8.39
N GLU A 211 -7.08 -21.92 -7.54
CA GLU A 211 -8.05 -20.83 -7.53
C GLU A 211 -7.61 -19.76 -6.54
N ASN A 212 -7.40 -18.52 -7.01
CA ASN A 212 -7.08 -17.36 -6.17
C ASN A 212 -8.08 -17.23 -5.01
N GLN A 213 -7.60 -16.74 -3.87
CA GLN A 213 -8.39 -16.63 -2.64
C GLN A 213 -8.38 -15.20 -2.14
N LEU A 214 -9.49 -14.74 -1.57
CA LEU A 214 -9.57 -13.48 -0.82
C LEU A 214 -10.08 -13.82 0.58
N TYR A 215 -9.31 -13.48 1.61
CA TYR A 215 -9.65 -13.71 3.01
C TYR A 215 -10.04 -12.39 3.64
N GLN A 216 -11.32 -12.25 3.97
CA GLN A 216 -11.87 -11.09 4.68
C GLN A 216 -11.63 -11.23 6.19
N ASN A 217 -11.12 -10.19 6.83
CA ASN A 217 -10.96 -10.08 8.28
C ASN A 217 -12.24 -9.51 8.91
N ASP A 218 -12.61 -9.97 10.11
CA ASP A 218 -13.78 -9.46 10.83
C ASP A 218 -13.44 -8.46 11.95
N GLY A 219 -12.18 -8.00 12.00
CA GLY A 219 -11.63 -7.12 13.03
C GLY A 219 -11.40 -7.78 14.38
N ALA A 220 -11.77 -9.05 14.53
CA ALA A 220 -11.52 -9.87 15.72
C ALA A 220 -10.42 -10.93 15.47
N GLY A 221 -9.68 -10.79 14.37
CA GLY A 221 -8.63 -11.73 13.96
C GLY A 221 -9.17 -13.03 13.37
N ASN A 222 -10.45 -13.08 12.96
CA ASN A 222 -10.98 -14.22 12.21
C ASN A 222 -11.01 -13.90 10.73
N PHE A 223 -10.54 -14.85 9.92
CA PHE A 223 -10.49 -14.71 8.47
C PHE A 223 -11.48 -15.66 7.79
N VAL A 224 -12.24 -15.14 6.84
CA VAL A 224 -13.20 -15.91 6.04
C VAL A 224 -12.82 -15.83 4.57
N GLU A 225 -12.69 -16.98 3.91
CA GLU A 225 -12.46 -17.02 2.46
C GLU A 225 -13.74 -16.62 1.71
N VAL A 226 -13.66 -15.52 0.95
CA VAL A 226 -14.78 -14.89 0.23
C VAL A 226 -14.50 -14.72 -1.26
N GLY A 227 -13.45 -15.32 -1.83
CA GLY A 227 -13.02 -15.10 -3.21
C GLY A 227 -14.10 -15.37 -4.26
N GLU A 228 -14.96 -16.38 -4.07
CA GLU A 228 -16.10 -16.63 -4.97
C GLU A 228 -17.16 -15.52 -4.85
N ALA A 229 -17.47 -15.09 -3.63
CA ALA A 229 -18.47 -14.05 -3.36
C ALA A 229 -18.00 -12.68 -3.89
N ALA A 230 -16.71 -12.39 -3.74
CA ALA A 230 -16.06 -11.19 -4.25
C ALA A 230 -15.83 -11.23 -5.77
N GLY A 231 -15.97 -12.39 -6.42
CA GLY A 231 -15.72 -12.54 -7.87
C GLY A 231 -14.25 -12.64 -8.26
N LEU A 232 -13.34 -12.82 -7.30
CA LEU A 232 -11.89 -12.95 -7.52
C LEU A 232 -11.37 -14.39 -7.54
N LYS A 233 -12.24 -15.38 -7.28
CA LYS A 233 -11.89 -16.79 -7.38
C LYS A 233 -11.69 -17.17 -8.84
N ASP A 234 -10.43 -17.21 -9.25
CA ASP A 234 -10.00 -17.48 -10.62
C ASP A 234 -8.87 -18.52 -10.63
N ASN A 235 -8.93 -19.46 -11.56
CA ASN A 235 -7.93 -20.50 -11.75
C ASN A 235 -6.73 -20.07 -12.60
N MET A 236 -6.64 -18.78 -12.93
CA MET A 236 -5.47 -18.20 -13.58
C MET A 236 -4.21 -18.52 -12.78
N GLN A 237 -3.16 -18.95 -13.48
CA GLN A 237 -1.83 -19.10 -12.86
C GLN A 237 -1.32 -17.71 -12.47
N THR A 238 -1.46 -17.38 -11.19
CA THR A 238 -1.18 -16.06 -10.62
C THR A 238 -0.03 -16.18 -9.63
N TRP A 239 0.97 -15.32 -9.78
CA TRP A 239 2.10 -15.27 -8.84
C TRP A 239 2.07 -14.01 -7.98
N SER A 240 1.50 -12.91 -8.48
CA SER A 240 1.28 -11.67 -7.74
C SER A 240 0.19 -10.82 -8.38
N SER A 241 -0.22 -9.80 -7.66
CA SER A 241 -1.22 -8.80 -8.03
C SER A 241 -0.76 -7.41 -7.60
N ALA A 242 -1.19 -6.38 -8.30
CA ALA A 242 -0.98 -4.98 -7.93
C ALA A 242 -2.32 -4.37 -7.50
N TRP A 243 -2.37 -3.76 -6.31
CA TRP A 243 -3.57 -3.20 -5.69
C TRP A 243 -3.44 -1.69 -5.52
N ALA A 244 -4.36 -0.93 -6.12
CA ALA A 244 -4.46 0.52 -6.03
C ALA A 244 -5.88 0.96 -6.40
N ASP A 245 -6.26 2.16 -6.00
CA ASP A 245 -7.44 2.84 -6.51
C ASP A 245 -7.10 3.41 -7.90
N PHE A 246 -7.50 2.72 -8.98
CA PHE A 246 -7.07 3.05 -10.34
C PHE A 246 -7.96 4.12 -11.00
N ASP A 247 -9.19 4.33 -10.52
CA ASP A 247 -10.08 5.39 -10.99
C ASP A 247 -10.31 6.53 -9.98
N ASN A 248 -9.62 6.48 -8.84
CA ASN A 248 -9.70 7.48 -7.77
C ASN A 248 -11.12 7.59 -7.18
N ASP A 249 -11.83 6.47 -7.06
CA ASP A 249 -13.20 6.42 -6.52
C ASP A 249 -13.26 6.16 -5.01
N GLY A 250 -12.12 5.83 -4.39
CA GLY A 250 -11.98 5.58 -2.96
C GLY A 250 -11.98 4.11 -2.57
N ASP A 251 -12.10 3.19 -3.53
CA ASP A 251 -12.03 1.74 -3.32
C ASP A 251 -10.77 1.17 -3.98
N LEU A 252 -10.10 0.20 -3.33
CA LEU A 252 -8.91 -0.41 -3.92
C LEU A 252 -9.29 -1.49 -4.95
N ASP A 253 -8.82 -1.31 -6.18
CA ASP A 253 -8.94 -2.24 -7.29
C ASP A 253 -7.77 -3.23 -7.35
N VAL A 254 -7.84 -4.19 -8.27
CA VAL A 254 -6.79 -5.17 -8.46
C VAL A 254 -6.46 -5.48 -9.92
N PHE A 255 -5.18 -5.30 -10.25
CA PHE A 255 -4.56 -5.93 -11.42
C PHE A 255 -3.98 -7.29 -11.04
N ILE A 256 -4.42 -8.35 -11.70
CA ILE A 256 -3.96 -9.72 -11.48
C ILE A 256 -3.13 -10.16 -12.69
N GLY A 257 -1.84 -10.41 -12.45
CA GLY A 257 -0.90 -10.77 -13.49
C GLY A 257 -0.87 -12.26 -13.78
N SER A 258 -1.01 -12.62 -15.06
CA SER A 258 -0.82 -13.98 -15.53
C SER A 258 0.66 -14.35 -15.60
N SER A 259 1.02 -15.43 -14.90
CA SER A 259 2.36 -16.04 -14.98
C SER A 259 2.50 -17.01 -16.16
N SER A 260 1.48 -17.19 -16.99
CA SER A 260 1.42 -18.21 -18.05
C SER A 260 0.71 -17.74 -19.30
N GLY A 261 1.28 -18.05 -20.48
CA GLY A 261 0.68 -17.68 -21.77
C GLY A 261 -0.65 -18.39 -22.09
N SER A 262 -1.12 -19.28 -21.21
CA SER A 262 -2.44 -19.92 -21.34
C SER A 262 -3.59 -19.04 -20.81
N PHE A 263 -3.25 -17.99 -20.07
CA PHE A 263 -4.19 -17.04 -19.47
C PHE A 263 -3.78 -15.60 -19.81
N THR A 264 -4.71 -14.67 -19.67
CA THR A 264 -4.48 -13.24 -19.88
C THR A 264 -4.53 -12.51 -18.55
N HIS A 265 -3.74 -11.44 -18.42
CA HIS A 265 -3.84 -10.50 -17.31
C HIS A 265 -5.27 -9.98 -17.14
N LYS A 266 -5.63 -9.66 -15.90
CA LYS A 266 -6.94 -9.10 -15.56
C LYS A 266 -6.82 -7.80 -14.79
N LEU A 267 -7.72 -6.86 -15.06
CA LEU A 267 -7.98 -5.71 -14.21
C LEU A 267 -9.43 -5.82 -13.71
N ASN A 268 -9.60 -5.91 -12.40
CA ASN A 268 -10.89 -5.99 -11.76
C ASN A 268 -11.09 -4.75 -10.89
N ILE A 269 -12.21 -4.06 -11.10
CA ILE A 269 -12.59 -2.86 -10.32
C ILE A 269 -13.46 -3.29 -9.15
N ASN A 270 -13.21 -2.69 -7.99
CA ASN A 270 -14.02 -2.86 -6.81
C ASN A 270 -15.33 -2.07 -6.96
N ASN A 271 -16.47 -2.72 -6.76
CA ASN A 271 -17.77 -2.07 -6.95
C ASN A 271 -18.24 -1.27 -5.71
N GLY A 272 -17.41 -1.18 -4.66
CA GLY A 272 -17.73 -0.53 -3.38
C GLY A 272 -18.72 -1.31 -2.51
N ASP A 273 -19.00 -2.57 -2.87
CA ASP A 273 -19.90 -3.47 -2.15
C ASP A 273 -19.26 -4.81 -1.77
N GLY A 274 -17.92 -4.87 -1.82
CA GLY A 274 -17.10 -6.06 -1.56
C GLY A 274 -17.02 -7.02 -2.75
N THR A 275 -17.52 -6.64 -3.93
CA THR A 275 -17.42 -7.44 -5.16
C THR A 275 -16.59 -6.76 -6.24
N PHE A 276 -16.03 -7.56 -7.15
CA PHE A 276 -15.15 -7.09 -8.22
C PHE A 276 -15.69 -7.39 -9.62
N THR A 277 -15.47 -6.46 -10.55
CA THR A 277 -15.85 -6.58 -11.97
C THR A 277 -14.63 -6.60 -12.88
N ASP A 278 -14.42 -7.67 -13.65
CA ASP A 278 -13.38 -7.73 -14.70
C ASP A 278 -13.72 -6.78 -15.87
N ILE A 279 -12.89 -5.74 -16.06
CA ILE A 279 -13.04 -4.74 -17.12
C ILE A 279 -11.92 -4.80 -18.17
N SER A 280 -11.10 -5.85 -18.17
CA SER A 280 -9.87 -5.98 -18.96
C SER A 280 -10.03 -5.70 -20.45
N ALA A 281 -11.20 -6.02 -21.02
CA ALA A 281 -11.47 -5.88 -22.44
C ALA A 281 -11.47 -4.42 -22.94
N SER A 282 -11.76 -3.44 -22.07
CA SER A 282 -11.87 -2.02 -22.42
C SER A 282 -10.69 -1.17 -21.97
N THR A 283 -9.77 -1.72 -21.20
CA THR A 283 -8.74 -0.94 -20.49
C THR A 283 -7.44 -0.82 -21.29
N GLY A 284 -7.21 -1.68 -22.28
CA GLY A 284 -5.95 -1.69 -23.03
C GLY A 284 -4.80 -2.46 -22.34
N ILE A 285 -5.02 -3.04 -21.16
CA ILE A 285 -4.01 -3.83 -20.42
C ILE A 285 -3.48 -5.02 -21.24
N HIS A 286 -4.27 -5.54 -22.19
CA HIS A 286 -3.85 -6.61 -23.11
C HIS A 286 -2.76 -6.20 -24.12
N ALA A 287 -2.35 -4.93 -24.12
CA ALA A 287 -1.09 -4.52 -24.74
C ALA A 287 0.12 -5.21 -24.08
N LEU A 288 0.02 -5.58 -22.78
CA LEU A 288 0.96 -6.49 -22.13
C LEU A 288 0.77 -7.91 -22.66
N THR A 289 1.65 -8.31 -23.57
CA THR A 289 1.60 -9.64 -24.22
C THR A 289 2.50 -10.67 -23.54
N THR A 290 3.40 -10.24 -22.65
CA THR A 290 4.29 -11.11 -21.89
C THR A 290 3.70 -11.44 -20.52
N THR A 291 3.95 -12.65 -20.04
CA THR A 291 3.63 -13.06 -18.67
C THR A 291 4.45 -12.28 -17.66
N GLY A 292 3.87 -11.96 -16.50
CA GLY A 292 4.51 -11.19 -15.44
C GLY A 292 4.28 -11.85 -14.09
N ILE A 293 5.36 -12.02 -13.33
CA ILE A 293 5.30 -12.58 -11.97
C ILE A 293 5.53 -11.52 -10.89
N GLU A 294 6.13 -10.40 -11.26
CA GLU A 294 6.33 -9.24 -10.39
C GLU A 294 5.39 -8.15 -10.91
N ASN A 295 4.29 -7.93 -10.20
CA ASN A 295 3.28 -6.93 -10.55
C ASN A 295 3.14 -5.96 -9.38
N CYS A 296 3.44 -4.69 -9.61
CA CYS A 296 3.42 -3.63 -8.60
C CYS A 296 2.72 -2.38 -9.17
N THR A 297 2.39 -1.41 -8.32
CA THR A 297 1.69 -0.19 -8.74
C THR A 297 2.23 1.05 -8.05
N TYR A 298 2.51 2.08 -8.84
CA TYR A 298 2.97 3.40 -8.41
C TYR A 298 2.55 4.42 -9.46
N ASP A 299 2.45 5.70 -9.09
CA ASP A 299 2.29 6.78 -10.07
C ASP A 299 3.69 7.18 -10.57
N PHE A 300 4.10 6.74 -11.77
CA PHE A 300 5.47 6.95 -12.26
C PHE A 300 5.66 8.31 -12.95
N ASN A 301 4.58 8.97 -13.34
CA ASN A 301 4.62 10.29 -13.98
C ASN A 301 4.05 11.39 -13.08
N ASN A 302 3.69 11.08 -11.84
CA ASN A 302 3.10 11.96 -10.85
C ASN A 302 1.82 12.65 -11.32
N ASP A 303 1.02 12.03 -12.20
CA ASP A 303 -0.19 12.64 -12.76
C ASP A 303 -1.46 12.46 -11.90
N GLY A 304 -1.34 11.78 -10.76
CA GLY A 304 -2.41 11.53 -9.81
C GLY A 304 -3.14 10.21 -10.01
N TYR A 305 -2.73 9.38 -10.99
CA TYR A 305 -3.30 8.07 -11.22
C TYR A 305 -2.25 6.97 -11.05
N ALA A 306 -2.61 5.90 -10.36
CA ALA A 306 -1.71 4.78 -10.16
C ALA A 306 -1.49 4.01 -11.49
N ASP A 307 -0.22 3.74 -11.83
CA ASP A 307 0.17 2.95 -13.00
C ASP A 307 0.51 1.50 -12.62
N ILE A 308 0.49 0.60 -13.59
CA ILE A 308 0.82 -0.82 -13.37
C ILE A 308 2.21 -1.14 -13.96
N LEU A 309 3.11 -1.68 -13.14
CA LEU A 309 4.40 -2.21 -13.58
C LEU A 309 4.34 -3.74 -13.66
N SER A 310 4.63 -4.30 -14.83
CA SER A 310 4.68 -5.76 -15.04
C SER A 310 5.74 -6.16 -16.06
N ASN A 311 6.64 -7.06 -15.64
CA ASN A 311 7.70 -7.62 -16.48
C ASN A 311 8.55 -6.54 -17.19
N GLY A 312 8.92 -5.47 -16.47
CA GLY A 312 9.70 -4.36 -16.99
C GLY A 312 8.93 -3.38 -17.90
N ASN A 313 7.62 -3.54 -18.06
CA ASN A 313 6.76 -2.64 -18.82
C ASN A 313 5.85 -1.87 -17.87
N ILE A 314 5.62 -0.59 -18.17
CA ILE A 314 4.66 0.24 -17.44
C ILE A 314 3.41 0.35 -18.30
N LEU A 315 2.24 0.10 -17.72
CA LEU A 315 0.95 0.50 -18.23
C LEU A 315 0.59 1.81 -17.55
N LEU A 316 0.75 2.91 -18.27
CA LEU A 316 0.46 4.26 -17.79
C LEU A 316 -1.06 4.47 -17.76
N ASN A 317 -1.61 4.81 -16.61
CA ASN A 317 -3.04 5.08 -16.46
C ASN A 317 -3.39 6.43 -17.11
N ASN A 318 -4.40 6.44 -17.98
CA ASN A 318 -4.81 7.67 -18.67
C ASN A 318 -5.84 8.49 -17.87
N GLY A 319 -6.21 8.06 -16.66
CA GLY A 319 -7.20 8.70 -15.78
C GLY A 319 -8.66 8.37 -16.11
N ASP A 320 -8.89 7.36 -16.94
CA ASP A 320 -10.22 6.90 -17.35
C ASP A 320 -10.34 5.36 -17.40
N LEU A 321 -9.51 4.68 -16.59
CA LEU A 321 -9.32 3.21 -16.58
C LEU A 321 -8.79 2.63 -17.89
N THR A 322 -8.36 3.46 -18.84
CA THR A 322 -7.57 3.00 -19.97
C THR A 322 -6.08 3.19 -19.72
N PHE A 323 -5.26 2.31 -20.30
CA PHE A 323 -3.84 2.26 -20.06
C PHE A 323 -3.04 2.31 -21.36
N SER A 324 -1.96 3.09 -21.32
CA SER A 324 -0.99 3.24 -22.41
C SER A 324 0.29 2.46 -22.09
N LEU A 325 0.67 1.51 -22.94
CA LEU A 325 1.89 0.71 -22.74
C LEU A 325 3.16 1.52 -23.02
N ILE A 326 4.04 1.58 -22.02
CA ILE A 326 5.45 1.97 -22.13
C ILE A 326 6.28 0.69 -22.04
N PRO A 327 6.70 0.13 -23.19
CA PRO A 327 7.38 -1.15 -23.21
C PRO A 327 8.85 -1.01 -22.83
N PHE A 328 9.39 -2.01 -22.12
CA PHE A 328 10.81 -2.09 -21.74
C PHE A 328 11.31 -0.85 -20.98
N ALA A 329 10.46 -0.27 -20.12
CA ALA A 329 10.84 0.85 -19.26
C ALA A 329 11.92 0.45 -18.25
N LEU A 330 11.83 -0.78 -17.74
CA LEU A 330 12.73 -1.38 -16.75
C LEU A 330 13.14 -2.80 -17.17
N PRO A 331 14.14 -3.41 -16.51
CA PRO A 331 14.41 -4.84 -16.66
C PRO A 331 13.20 -5.71 -16.30
N ASN A 332 13.11 -6.90 -16.90
CA ASN A 332 11.96 -7.80 -16.77
C ASN A 332 11.60 -8.23 -15.34
N ASN A 333 12.51 -8.11 -14.38
CA ASN A 333 12.24 -8.44 -12.98
C ASN A 333 11.74 -7.25 -12.14
N ASN A 334 11.53 -6.08 -12.75
CA ASN A 334 11.14 -4.81 -12.14
C ASN A 334 12.15 -4.24 -11.16
N GLY A 335 12.57 -5.03 -10.16
CA GLY A 335 13.35 -4.58 -9.01
C GLY A 335 12.51 -4.20 -7.81
N SER A 336 13.17 -3.75 -6.75
CA SER A 336 12.54 -3.03 -5.65
C SER A 336 12.37 -1.56 -6.02
N LEU A 337 11.30 -0.93 -5.55
CA LEU A 337 10.88 0.43 -5.93
C LEU A 337 10.97 1.39 -4.73
N GLY A 338 11.30 2.65 -4.98
CA GLY A 338 11.41 3.70 -3.96
C GLY A 338 11.93 5.00 -4.59
N ASP A 339 12.00 6.10 -3.83
CA ASP A 339 12.61 7.36 -4.31
C ASP A 339 14.11 7.35 -3.98
N LEU A 340 14.94 6.95 -4.94
CA LEU A 340 16.34 6.59 -4.73
C LEU A 340 17.30 7.76 -4.95
N ASN A 341 16.79 8.96 -5.23
CA ASN A 341 17.58 10.20 -5.26
C ASN A 341 16.90 11.39 -4.52
N ASN A 342 15.74 11.18 -3.90
CA ASN A 342 14.94 12.17 -3.19
C ASN A 342 14.46 13.32 -4.11
N ASP A 343 14.07 12.98 -5.34
CA ASP A 343 13.52 13.91 -6.33
C ASP A 343 11.99 13.84 -6.49
N GLY A 344 11.36 12.89 -5.79
CA GLY A 344 9.92 12.68 -5.82
C GLY A 344 9.40 11.82 -6.94
N PHE A 345 10.25 11.08 -7.63
CA PHE A 345 9.83 10.12 -8.64
C PHE A 345 10.24 8.70 -8.24
N ILE A 346 9.36 7.74 -8.53
CA ILE A 346 9.62 6.34 -8.19
C ILE A 346 10.68 5.76 -9.11
N ASP A 347 11.78 5.33 -8.50
CA ASP A 347 12.93 4.67 -9.11
C ASP A 347 12.88 3.15 -8.91
N SER A 348 13.81 2.44 -9.55
CA SER A 348 13.99 1.00 -9.39
C SER A 348 15.43 0.61 -9.07
N PHE A 349 15.60 -0.41 -8.22
CA PHE A 349 16.87 -1.06 -7.96
C PHE A 349 16.82 -2.54 -8.32
N THR A 350 17.66 -2.95 -9.27
CA THR A 350 17.77 -4.36 -9.72
C THR A 350 19.04 -4.63 -10.52
N GLY A 351 19.56 -5.86 -10.41
CA GLY A 351 20.63 -6.36 -11.29
C GLY A 351 21.88 -5.47 -11.32
N GLU A 352 22.39 -5.10 -10.13
CA GLU A 352 23.56 -4.24 -9.95
C GLU A 352 23.40 -2.81 -10.55
N ASN A 353 22.17 -2.35 -10.76
CA ASN A 353 21.88 -1.01 -11.27
C ASN A 353 20.74 -0.35 -10.49
N ILE A 354 20.84 0.97 -10.36
CA ILE A 354 19.72 1.85 -10.04
C ILE A 354 19.19 2.39 -11.37
N TYR A 355 17.88 2.47 -11.51
CA TYR A 355 17.17 3.06 -12.63
C TYR A 355 16.43 4.28 -12.11
N TYR A 356 17.03 5.44 -12.31
CA TYR A 356 16.44 6.71 -11.91
C TYR A 356 15.39 7.14 -12.91
N ASN A 357 14.19 7.46 -12.47
CA ASN A 357 13.16 8.06 -13.29
C ASN A 357 13.65 9.43 -13.77
N ASP A 358 13.50 9.73 -15.06
CA ASP A 358 14.01 10.96 -15.66
C ASP A 358 13.20 12.22 -15.27
N ALA A 359 12.17 12.03 -14.44
CA ALA A 359 11.28 13.03 -13.89
C ALA A 359 10.52 13.83 -14.95
N ASN A 360 9.49 14.55 -14.49
CA ASN A 360 8.81 15.56 -15.28
C ASN A 360 8.51 16.79 -14.41
N SER A 361 7.56 17.63 -14.81
CA SER A 361 7.23 18.87 -14.08
C SER A 361 6.03 18.73 -13.13
N ASN A 362 5.45 17.54 -13.00
CA ASN A 362 4.35 17.29 -12.09
C ASN A 362 4.85 17.29 -10.65
N HIS A 363 3.94 17.70 -9.77
CA HIS A 363 4.15 17.82 -8.34
C HIS A 363 3.82 16.52 -7.62
N TRP A 364 4.35 16.39 -6.42
CA TRP A 364 4.23 15.16 -5.63
C TRP A 364 4.18 15.43 -4.13
N ILE A 365 3.84 14.42 -3.35
CA ILE A 365 4.09 14.36 -1.91
C ILE A 365 4.45 12.93 -1.51
N THR A 366 5.37 12.80 -0.57
CA THR A 366 5.69 11.51 0.06
C THR A 366 5.43 11.60 1.56
N LEU A 367 4.78 10.58 2.12
CA LEU A 367 4.44 10.50 3.53
C LEU A 367 5.19 9.36 4.21
N ASN A 368 5.73 9.66 5.39
CA ASN A 368 6.33 8.70 6.29
C ASN A 368 5.46 8.59 7.54
N THR A 369 4.93 7.42 7.80
CA THR A 369 4.08 7.11 8.95
C THR A 369 4.92 6.65 10.14
N ILE A 370 4.66 7.22 11.31
CA ILE A 370 5.29 6.83 12.57
C ILE A 370 4.19 6.42 13.56
N GLY A 371 3.92 5.13 13.66
CA GLY A 371 2.94 4.58 14.58
C GLY A 371 3.39 4.66 16.04
N VAL A 372 2.42 4.80 16.95
CA VAL A 372 2.59 4.85 18.41
C VAL A 372 1.81 3.72 19.07
N GLU A 373 0.50 3.71 18.87
CA GLU A 373 -0.40 2.63 19.31
C GLU A 373 -0.38 1.49 18.28
N SER A 374 -0.43 1.86 17.00
CA SER A 374 -0.21 0.95 15.88
C SER A 374 1.24 0.44 15.84
N ASN A 375 1.55 -0.45 14.90
CA ASN A 375 2.93 -0.80 14.60
C ASN A 375 3.73 0.44 14.16
N ILE A 376 5.04 0.48 14.48
CA ILE A 376 5.85 1.70 14.34
C ILE A 376 5.96 2.20 12.90
N ASN A 377 5.94 1.29 11.91
CA ASN A 377 5.98 1.66 10.50
C ASN A 377 4.65 2.21 9.98
N GLY A 378 3.55 1.99 10.69
CA GLY A 378 2.21 2.32 10.23
C GLY A 378 1.70 1.40 9.12
N ILE A 379 2.24 0.18 8.98
CA ILE A 379 1.74 -0.81 8.02
C ILE A 379 0.27 -1.09 8.29
N GLY A 380 -0.55 -1.03 7.24
CA GLY A 380 -2.01 -1.06 7.28
C GLY A 380 -2.67 0.31 7.43
N ALA A 381 -1.91 1.39 7.63
CA ALA A 381 -2.49 2.72 7.62
C ALA A 381 -2.92 3.11 6.20
N ARG A 382 -4.14 3.65 6.09
CA ARG A 382 -4.67 4.22 4.86
C ARG A 382 -4.50 5.72 4.86
N ILE A 383 -3.90 6.23 3.79
CA ILE A 383 -3.69 7.65 3.56
C ILE A 383 -4.61 8.10 2.44
N THR A 384 -5.38 9.16 2.71
CA THR A 384 -6.27 9.80 1.75
C THR A 384 -5.83 11.25 1.58
N ILE A 385 -5.57 11.66 0.34
CA ILE A 385 -5.32 13.07 0.01
C ILE A 385 -6.45 13.61 -0.87
N THR A 386 -6.77 14.89 -0.71
CA THR A 386 -7.67 15.61 -1.61
C THR A 386 -7.01 16.90 -2.05
N SER A 387 -6.90 17.08 -3.36
CA SER A 387 -6.43 18.30 -4.02
C SER A 387 -7.45 18.77 -5.08
N ALA A 388 -7.09 19.72 -5.93
CA ALA A 388 -7.97 20.17 -7.02
C ALA A 388 -8.14 19.08 -8.11
N LEU A 389 -7.19 18.16 -8.22
CA LEU A 389 -7.19 17.00 -9.11
C LEU A 389 -8.25 15.97 -8.70
N GLY A 390 -8.50 15.81 -7.40
CA GLY A 390 -9.44 14.84 -6.87
C GLY A 390 -8.97 14.26 -5.54
N THR A 391 -9.62 13.18 -5.12
CA THR A 391 -9.23 12.38 -3.96
C THR A 391 -8.40 11.19 -4.43
N GLN A 392 -7.35 10.84 -3.71
CA GLN A 392 -6.55 9.64 -3.96
C GLN A 392 -6.35 8.90 -2.65
N ILE A 393 -6.29 7.56 -2.71
CA ILE A 393 -5.94 6.72 -1.56
C ILE A 393 -4.71 5.85 -1.83
N ARG A 394 -3.93 5.61 -0.77
CA ARG A 394 -2.81 4.65 -0.74
C ARG A 394 -2.72 4.01 0.64
N GLU A 395 -2.06 2.86 0.71
CA GLU A 395 -1.85 2.13 1.96
C GLU A 395 -0.38 1.81 2.17
N VAL A 396 0.05 1.83 3.43
CA VAL A 396 1.39 1.37 3.82
C VAL A 396 1.39 -0.16 3.86
N ARG A 397 2.17 -0.81 2.99
CA ARG A 397 2.22 -2.27 2.90
C ARG A 397 3.65 -2.80 2.98
N SER A 398 3.88 -3.83 3.80
CA SER A 398 5.15 -4.57 3.76
C SER A 398 5.04 -5.76 2.83
N GLY A 399 5.65 -5.58 1.67
CA GLY A 399 5.83 -6.61 0.68
C GLY A 399 4.68 -6.71 -0.31
N GLU A 400 4.98 -6.41 -1.55
CA GLU A 400 4.06 -6.50 -2.68
C GLU A 400 4.77 -7.07 -3.90
N GLY A 401 4.02 -7.43 -4.93
CA GLY A 401 4.57 -8.21 -6.04
C GLY A 401 4.93 -9.62 -5.57
N PHE A 402 6.10 -10.13 -5.95
CA PHE A 402 6.50 -11.53 -5.72
C PHE A 402 7.81 -11.67 -4.94
N LYS A 403 8.88 -10.98 -5.34
CA LYS A 403 10.22 -11.21 -4.73
C LYS A 403 10.76 -10.07 -3.88
N TYR A 404 10.42 -8.84 -4.24
CA TYR A 404 11.10 -7.65 -3.74
C TYR A 404 10.34 -7.04 -2.56
N MET A 405 11.08 -6.26 -1.77
CA MET A 405 10.53 -5.32 -0.81
C MET A 405 10.77 -3.90 -1.36
N SER A 406 9.70 -3.15 -1.54
CA SER A 406 9.75 -1.75 -1.96
C SER A 406 9.58 -0.83 -0.75
N THR A 407 9.65 0.48 -0.98
CA THR A 407 9.54 1.50 0.04
C THR A 407 8.29 1.33 0.92
N LEU A 408 8.43 1.64 2.21
CA LEU A 408 7.30 1.81 3.13
C LEU A 408 6.74 3.25 3.10
N ASN A 409 7.47 4.18 2.48
CA ASN A 409 7.00 5.55 2.33
C ASN A 409 5.89 5.60 1.28
N THR A 410 4.84 6.36 1.57
CA THR A 410 3.66 6.40 0.70
C THR A 410 3.75 7.60 -0.24
N HIS A 411 3.77 7.33 -1.53
CA HIS A 411 3.95 8.33 -2.57
C HIS A 411 2.65 8.68 -3.30
N PHE A 412 2.47 9.96 -3.60
CA PHE A 412 1.38 10.50 -4.42
C PHE A 412 1.91 11.51 -5.44
N GLY A 413 1.52 11.34 -6.70
CA GLY A 413 1.53 12.42 -7.67
C GLY A 413 0.29 13.30 -7.53
N VAL A 414 0.43 14.59 -7.80
CA VAL A 414 -0.69 15.55 -7.74
C VAL A 414 -0.77 16.40 -9.01
N GLY A 415 -0.11 15.96 -10.09
CA GLY A 415 -0.15 16.60 -11.40
C GLY A 415 0.36 18.05 -11.32
N SER A 416 -0.48 19.00 -11.71
CA SER A 416 -0.15 20.43 -11.66
C SER A 416 -0.58 21.14 -10.37
N ASP A 417 -1.18 20.43 -9.42
CA ASP A 417 -1.65 21.04 -8.19
C ASP A 417 -0.48 21.48 -7.31
N THR A 418 -0.63 22.64 -6.68
CA THR A 418 0.41 23.24 -5.83
C THR A 418 0.13 23.10 -4.34
N GLU A 419 -1.02 22.53 -3.98
CA GLU A 419 -1.45 22.31 -2.61
C GLU A 419 -2.39 21.12 -2.51
N ILE A 420 -2.34 20.44 -1.36
CA ILE A 420 -3.29 19.41 -0.95
C ILE A 420 -4.19 20.04 0.11
N THR A 421 -5.50 20.06 -0.16
CA THR A 421 -6.49 20.68 0.72
C THR A 421 -6.59 19.91 2.03
N THR A 422 -6.70 18.58 1.96
CA THR A 422 -6.76 17.70 3.13
C THR A 422 -5.93 16.45 2.92
N LEU A 423 -5.25 16.03 3.98
CA LEU A 423 -4.53 14.77 4.07
C LEU A 423 -4.98 14.07 5.35
N THR A 424 -5.55 12.88 5.21
CA THR A 424 -6.07 12.07 6.30
C THR A 424 -5.29 10.76 6.39
N ILE A 425 -4.92 10.36 7.61
CA ILE A 425 -4.32 9.05 7.89
C ILE A 425 -5.25 8.30 8.82
N ASN A 426 -5.80 7.19 8.35
CA ASN A 426 -6.53 6.23 9.17
C ASN A 426 -5.53 5.16 9.60
N TRP A 427 -5.21 5.12 10.89
CA TRP A 427 -4.24 4.18 11.45
C TRP A 427 -4.90 2.84 11.81
N PRO A 428 -4.16 1.73 11.80
CA PRO A 428 -4.67 0.42 12.23
C PRO A 428 -5.31 0.40 13.64
N SER A 429 -4.81 1.24 14.55
CA SER A 429 -5.39 1.41 15.89
C SER A 429 -6.81 1.99 15.90
N GLY A 430 -7.25 2.55 14.77
CA GLY A 430 -8.46 3.33 14.58
C GLY A 430 -8.29 4.83 14.87
N ILE A 431 -7.09 5.28 15.26
CA ILE A 431 -6.78 6.72 15.36
C ILE A 431 -6.85 7.33 13.96
N VAL A 432 -7.31 8.58 13.87
CA VAL A 432 -7.32 9.34 12.61
C VAL A 432 -6.62 10.67 12.78
N ASP A 433 -5.58 10.89 11.98
CA ASP A 433 -4.89 12.17 11.86
C ASP A 433 -5.34 12.92 10.61
N VAL A 434 -5.49 14.25 10.71
CA VAL A 434 -5.89 15.12 9.60
C VAL A 434 -5.01 16.37 9.56
N LEU A 435 -4.40 16.62 8.40
CA LEU A 435 -3.64 17.82 8.06
C LEU A 435 -4.37 18.59 6.96
N GLU A 436 -4.40 19.91 7.05
CA GLU A 436 -5.01 20.79 6.06
C GLU A 436 -3.95 21.68 5.39
N ASN A 437 -4.19 22.08 4.14
CA ASN A 437 -3.36 23.02 3.38
C ASN A 437 -1.89 22.58 3.31
N VAL A 438 -1.66 21.31 2.99
CA VAL A 438 -0.33 20.72 2.90
C VAL A 438 0.32 21.14 1.58
N ALA A 439 1.53 21.69 1.63
CA ALA A 439 2.27 22.02 0.42
C ALA A 439 2.77 20.76 -0.31
N VAL A 440 2.98 20.86 -1.62
CA VAL A 440 3.53 19.80 -2.46
C VAL A 440 5.06 19.89 -2.55
N ASP A 441 5.69 18.97 -3.28
CA ASP A 441 7.13 18.83 -3.53
C ASP A 441 7.95 18.65 -2.25
N GLN A 442 7.43 17.83 -1.34
CA GLN A 442 8.09 17.56 -0.08
C GLN A 442 7.78 16.15 0.46
N VAL A 443 8.68 15.71 1.32
CA VAL A 443 8.46 14.57 2.22
C VAL A 443 7.93 15.12 3.54
N ILE A 444 6.87 14.50 4.07
CA ILE A 444 6.36 14.79 5.41
C ILE A 444 6.38 13.54 6.28
N SER A 445 6.59 13.72 7.59
CA SER A 445 6.50 12.64 8.56
C SER A 445 5.38 12.94 9.54
N VAL A 446 4.47 11.99 9.72
CA VAL A 446 3.31 12.14 10.60
C VAL A 446 3.36 11.07 11.69
N VAL A 447 3.33 11.52 12.94
CA VAL A 447 3.27 10.66 14.12
C VAL A 447 1.81 10.40 14.46
N GLU A 448 1.45 9.15 14.71
CA GLU A 448 0.09 8.75 15.10
C GLU A 448 -0.41 9.54 16.31
N GLY A 449 -1.60 10.12 16.17
CA GLY A 449 -2.26 10.94 17.19
C GLY A 449 -1.61 12.32 17.39
N SER A 450 -0.66 12.73 16.55
CA SER A 450 0.00 14.04 16.66
C SER A 450 -0.89 15.19 16.22
N THR A 451 -1.82 14.92 15.31
CA THR A 451 -2.91 15.84 14.96
C THR A 451 -4.13 15.46 15.78
N VAL A 452 -4.01 15.63 17.11
CA VAL A 452 -5.19 15.59 17.98
C VAL A 452 -6.15 16.62 17.42
N LEU A 453 -7.19 16.13 16.74
CA LEU A 453 -8.32 16.86 16.16
C LEU A 453 -8.16 18.35 16.38
N GLY A 454 -7.42 18.98 15.45
CA GLY A 454 -7.11 20.39 15.52
C GLY A 454 -8.36 21.10 15.99
N LEU A 455 -8.25 21.79 17.13
CA LEU A 455 -9.16 22.88 17.45
C LEU A 455 -8.90 23.94 16.37
N ASP A 456 -9.27 23.67 15.12
CA ASP A 456 -9.15 24.66 14.08
C ASP A 456 -10.16 25.73 14.42
N GLU A 457 -9.59 26.86 14.84
CA GLU A 457 -10.24 28.08 15.28
C GLU A 457 -11.02 28.78 14.15
N ASN A 458 -11.36 28.08 13.07
CA ASN A 458 -12.28 28.56 12.04
C ASN A 458 -13.73 28.24 12.43
N MET A 459 -14.16 28.85 13.54
CA MET A 459 -15.57 28.97 13.91
C MET A 459 -16.34 29.72 12.81
N VAL A 460 -16.92 29.00 11.85
CA VAL A 460 -18.06 29.51 11.09
C VAL A 460 -19.16 28.43 11.04
N ARG A 461 -20.10 28.61 11.99
CA ARG A 461 -21.36 27.89 12.26
C ARG A 461 -21.26 26.62 13.10
N ASN A 462 -21.39 26.82 14.42
CA ASN A 462 -21.60 25.78 15.44
C ASN A 462 -22.62 24.73 15.00
N LEU A 463 -22.17 23.49 14.81
CA LEU A 463 -23.06 22.33 14.79
C LEU A 463 -23.77 22.25 16.15
N ILE A 464 -25.10 22.30 16.14
CA ILE A 464 -25.91 22.23 17.37
C ILE A 464 -26.21 20.77 17.65
N LEU A 465 -25.82 20.29 18.84
CA LEU A 465 -26.07 18.93 19.29
C LEU A 465 -26.99 18.92 20.49
N TYR A 466 -28.03 18.10 20.47
CA TYR A 466 -28.97 17.99 21.60
C TYR A 466 -29.66 16.63 21.69
N PRO A 467 -29.92 16.11 22.90
CA PRO A 467 -29.38 16.60 24.17
C PRO A 467 -27.86 16.40 24.24
N ASN A 468 -27.16 17.28 24.94
CA ASN A 468 -25.73 17.13 25.25
C ASN A 468 -25.52 17.55 26.70
N PRO A 469 -25.32 16.63 27.66
CA PRO A 469 -25.05 15.20 27.46
C PRO A 469 -26.22 14.38 26.89
N THR A 470 -25.93 13.33 26.14
CA THR A 470 -26.89 12.39 25.54
C THR A 470 -26.84 11.00 26.18
N GLU A 471 -27.93 10.25 26.11
CA GLU A 471 -28.01 8.83 26.51
C GLU A 471 -27.99 7.95 25.26
N ASP A 472 -29.07 7.89 24.48
CA ASP A 472 -29.14 6.97 23.32
C ASP A 472 -29.11 7.69 21.98
N ILE A 473 -29.78 8.84 21.84
CA ILE A 473 -29.95 9.54 20.56
C ILE A 473 -29.38 10.95 20.64
N LEU A 474 -28.41 11.24 19.78
CA LEU A 474 -27.83 12.57 19.59
C LEU A 474 -28.49 13.23 18.37
N ASN A 475 -29.27 14.30 18.58
CA ASN A 475 -29.89 15.04 17.48
C ASN A 475 -28.98 16.17 17.01
N LEU A 476 -29.00 16.38 15.71
CA LEU A 476 -28.25 17.40 15.00
C LEU A 476 -29.18 18.57 14.67
N GLY A 477 -28.63 19.78 14.76
CA GLY A 477 -29.30 21.01 14.39
C GLY A 477 -29.48 21.16 12.89
N ASP A 478 -29.34 22.41 12.43
CA ASP A 478 -29.47 22.73 11.01
C ASP A 478 -28.29 22.17 10.20
N LEU A 479 -28.62 21.40 9.16
CA LEU A 479 -27.68 20.72 8.26
C LEU A 479 -27.81 21.23 6.82
N THR A 480 -28.48 22.36 6.58
CA THR A 480 -28.68 22.90 5.21
C THR A 480 -27.38 23.23 4.47
N ASP A 481 -26.27 23.35 5.21
CA ASP A 481 -24.95 23.60 4.63
C ASP A 481 -24.32 22.33 4.03
N PHE A 482 -24.91 21.14 4.25
CA PHE A 482 -24.39 19.87 3.75
C PHE A 482 -25.22 19.29 2.61
N THR A 483 -24.56 18.67 1.64
CA THR A 483 -25.14 17.86 0.57
C THR A 483 -24.66 16.42 0.74
N ASN A 484 -25.58 15.52 1.04
CA ASN A 484 -25.28 14.11 1.32
C ASN A 484 -24.25 13.88 2.45
N PRO A 485 -24.50 14.41 3.66
CA PRO A 485 -23.52 14.36 4.73
C PRO A 485 -23.22 12.93 5.23
N GLU A 486 -21.97 12.73 5.61
CA GLU A 486 -21.48 11.59 6.37
C GLU A 486 -20.99 12.07 7.73
N TYR A 487 -21.00 11.18 8.74
CA TYR A 487 -20.52 11.51 10.07
C TYR A 487 -19.54 10.48 10.60
N SER A 488 -18.66 10.94 11.47
CA SER A 488 -17.75 10.10 12.23
C SER A 488 -17.67 10.60 13.67
N ILE A 489 -17.69 9.70 14.64
CA ILE A 489 -17.55 9.97 16.07
C ILE A 489 -16.19 9.43 16.50
N PHE A 490 -15.45 10.28 17.18
CA PHE A 490 -14.14 9.98 17.74
C PHE A 490 -14.20 10.06 19.26
N ASP A 491 -13.45 9.22 19.95
CA ASP A 491 -13.16 9.43 21.38
C ASP A 491 -12.18 10.60 21.57
N ILE A 492 -11.81 10.89 22.83
CA ILE A 492 -10.89 12.00 23.12
C ILE A 492 -9.43 11.71 22.74
N GLN A 493 -9.10 10.45 22.47
CA GLN A 493 -7.79 10.02 21.99
C GLN A 493 -7.69 10.14 20.45
N GLY A 494 -8.81 10.43 19.77
CA GLY A 494 -8.85 10.53 18.32
C GLY A 494 -9.16 9.20 17.61
N LYS A 495 -9.49 8.14 18.36
CA LYS A 495 -9.93 6.87 17.78
C LYS A 495 -11.35 6.99 17.24
N LYS A 496 -11.56 6.65 15.97
CA LYS A 496 -12.90 6.55 15.35
C LYS A 496 -13.65 5.40 16.01
N VAL A 497 -14.80 5.70 16.61
CA VAL A 497 -15.64 4.72 17.33
C VAL A 497 -16.99 4.48 16.65
N MET A 498 -17.34 5.30 15.67
CA MET A 498 -18.57 5.15 14.88
C MET A 498 -18.46 6.03 13.64
N ASP A 499 -18.96 5.56 12.50
CA ASP A 499 -19.18 6.34 11.31
C ASP A 499 -20.31 5.77 10.47
N ALA A 500 -20.97 6.63 9.71
CA ALA A 500 -22.00 6.24 8.75
C ALA A 500 -22.41 7.46 7.90
N ARG A 501 -23.14 7.16 6.81
CA ARG A 501 -23.91 8.18 6.11
C ARG A 501 -25.05 8.70 6.99
N LEU A 502 -25.26 10.00 6.94
CA LEU A 502 -26.26 10.66 7.77
C LEU A 502 -27.63 10.67 7.07
N ASP A 503 -28.42 9.63 7.31
CA ASP A 503 -29.77 9.48 6.71
C ASP A 503 -30.87 10.31 7.40
N SER A 504 -30.58 10.87 8.58
CA SER A 504 -31.49 11.71 9.34
C SER A 504 -30.75 12.65 10.30
N ASN A 505 -31.41 13.66 10.85
CA ASN A 505 -30.81 14.56 11.84
C ASN A 505 -30.65 13.93 13.24
N ALA A 506 -30.54 12.61 13.35
CA ALA A 506 -30.40 11.88 14.60
C ALA A 506 -29.41 10.73 14.44
N ILE A 507 -28.48 10.62 15.38
CA ILE A 507 -27.49 9.56 15.45
C ILE A 507 -27.76 8.71 16.69
N ASN A 508 -27.84 7.39 16.52
CA ASN A 508 -27.94 6.45 17.64
C ASN A 508 -26.55 6.17 18.22
N VAL A 509 -26.31 6.65 19.42
CA VAL A 509 -25.06 6.51 20.16
C VAL A 509 -25.18 5.59 21.38
N SER A 510 -26.25 4.79 21.47
CA SER A 510 -26.50 3.90 22.62
C SER A 510 -25.37 2.90 22.88
N ASN A 511 -24.62 2.54 21.83
CA ASN A 511 -23.53 1.57 21.90
C ASN A 511 -22.21 2.17 22.39
N LEU A 512 -22.11 3.50 22.49
CA LEU A 512 -20.91 4.17 23.00
C LEU A 512 -20.84 4.06 24.53
N ALA A 513 -19.62 3.89 25.06
CA ALA A 513 -19.38 3.95 26.50
C ALA A 513 -19.61 5.37 27.06
N THR A 514 -19.83 5.49 28.38
CA THR A 514 -19.90 6.80 29.04
C THR A 514 -18.58 7.55 28.84
N GLY A 515 -18.61 8.75 28.26
CA GLY A 515 -17.39 9.44 27.86
C GLY A 515 -17.60 10.78 27.17
N ASN A 516 -16.49 11.43 26.81
CA ASN A 516 -16.49 12.59 25.92
C ASN A 516 -16.13 12.11 24.52
N TYR A 517 -16.81 12.67 23.52
CA TYR A 517 -16.64 12.32 22.12
C TYR A 517 -16.64 13.57 21.26
N ILE A 518 -16.04 13.47 20.08
CA ILE A 518 -16.07 14.50 19.05
C ILE A 518 -16.84 13.94 17.85
N LEU A 519 -17.95 14.58 17.49
CA LEU A 519 -18.67 14.30 16.26
C LEU A 519 -18.10 15.19 15.16
N LYS A 520 -17.73 14.60 14.03
CA LYS A 520 -17.49 15.27 12.75
C LYS A 520 -18.64 14.95 11.80
N ILE A 521 -19.08 15.96 11.04
CA ILE A 521 -19.99 15.81 9.90
C ILE A 521 -19.31 16.46 8.71
N HIS A 522 -19.26 15.75 7.59
CA HIS A 522 -18.63 16.22 6.38
C HIS A 522 -19.42 15.89 5.11
N ASP A 523 -19.15 16.64 4.06
CA ASP A 523 -19.42 16.32 2.67
C ASP A 523 -18.23 16.76 1.80
N ASN A 524 -18.32 16.62 0.47
CA ASN A 524 -17.23 16.97 -0.45
C ASN A 524 -16.74 18.44 -0.35
N ASN A 525 -17.47 19.34 0.31
CA ASN A 525 -17.15 20.77 0.35
C ASN A 525 -17.11 21.38 1.77
N THR A 526 -17.64 20.70 2.78
CA THR A 526 -17.91 21.25 4.12
C THR A 526 -17.58 20.24 5.19
N LEU A 527 -16.84 20.66 6.22
CA LEU A 527 -16.58 19.89 7.44
C LEU A 527 -17.00 20.70 8.66
N LYS A 528 -17.75 20.10 9.59
CA LYS A 528 -18.02 20.67 10.92
C LYS A 528 -17.78 19.64 12.01
N SER A 529 -17.27 20.10 13.15
CA SER A 529 -17.05 19.26 14.32
C SER A 529 -17.71 19.86 15.57
N GLN A 530 -18.12 19.01 16.51
CA GLN A 530 -18.62 19.43 17.81
C GLN A 530 -18.45 18.33 18.87
N ARG A 531 -18.08 18.74 20.09
CA ARG A 531 -17.95 17.81 21.23
C ARG A 531 -19.32 17.48 21.84
N PHE A 532 -19.53 16.21 22.18
CA PHE A 532 -20.65 15.79 23.03
C PHE A 532 -20.22 14.83 24.14
N ILE A 533 -21.11 14.68 25.13
CA ILE A 533 -20.90 13.82 26.29
C ILE A 533 -21.94 12.69 26.23
N LYS A 534 -21.48 11.42 26.20
CA LYS A 534 -22.30 10.23 26.38
C LYS A 534 -22.40 9.90 27.86
N LYS A 535 -23.62 9.74 28.37
CA LYS A 535 -23.89 9.29 29.74
C LYS A 535 -23.98 7.78 29.84
#